data_AF-A0A3A4JUK2-F1
#
_entry.id   AF-A0A3A4JUK2-F1
#
_cell.length_a   1.000
_cell.length_b   1.000
_cell.length_c   1.000
_cell.angle_alpha   90.00
_cell.angle_beta   90.00
_cell.angle_gamma   90.00
#
_symmetry.space_group_name_H-M   'P 1'
#
loop_
_entity.id
_entity.type
_entity.pdbx_description
1 polymer ?
#
loop_
_entity_poly.entity_id
_entity_poly.type
_entity_poly.pdbx_seq_one_letter_code
_entity_poly.pdbx_strand_id
1 'polypeptide(L)'
;MRKWVAAAVAAIAYWLARLAACLPDAAFLLLIGWAKRWVSWRKPADPLNVVLGDVEKIFKDPASSALARRMIREARPAQFKAVVRGDLL
;
A
#
# COMPACT_ATOMS: atom_id res chain seq x y z
N MET A 1 -20.46 8.32 5.95
CA MET A 1 -19.01 8.53 6.22
C MET A 1 -18.05 7.59 5.47
N ARG A 2 -18.46 6.40 4.96
CA ARG A 2 -17.57 5.40 4.31
C ARG A 2 -16.99 5.75 2.93
N LYS A 3 -17.64 6.61 2.13
CA LYS A 3 -17.21 6.92 0.75
C LYS A 3 -15.89 7.71 0.69
N TRP A 4 -15.69 8.65 1.62
CA TRP A 4 -14.49 9.48 1.69
C TRP A 4 -13.23 8.70 2.07
N VAL A 5 -13.36 7.74 3.00
CA VAL A 5 -12.26 6.85 3.40
C VAL A 5 -11.85 5.97 2.23
N ALA A 6 -12.81 5.38 1.50
CA ALA A 6 -12.50 4.56 0.33
C ALA A 6 -11.78 5.32 -0.80
N ALA A 7 -12.11 6.60 -0.99
CA ALA A 7 -11.44 7.46 -1.96
C ALA A 7 -10.02 7.86 -1.51
N ALA A 8 -9.84 8.20 -0.22
CA ALA A 8 -8.54 8.50 0.36
C ALA A 8 -7.59 7.29 0.30
N VAL A 9 -8.09 6.09 0.64
CA VAL A 9 -7.33 4.84 0.53
C VAL A 9 -6.93 4.56 -0.93
N ALA A 10 -7.84 4.81 -1.89
CA ALA A 10 -7.53 4.64 -3.31
C ALA A 10 -6.46 5.61 -3.81
N ALA A 11 -6.51 6.87 -3.39
CA ALA A 11 -5.53 7.88 -3.75
C ALA A 11 -4.14 7.52 -3.19
N ILE A 12 -4.08 7.08 -1.94
CA ILE A 12 -2.82 6.68 -1.29
C ILE A 12 -2.26 5.41 -1.93
N ALA A 13 -3.11 4.39 -2.17
CA ALA A 13 -2.68 3.18 -2.86
C ALA A 13 -2.09 3.47 -4.24
N TYR A 14 -2.65 4.43 -4.99
CA TYR A 14 -2.09 4.83 -6.29
C TYR A 14 -0.68 5.46 -6.16
N TRP A 15 -0.48 6.33 -5.18
CA TRP A 15 0.85 6.91 -4.91
C TRP A 15 1.86 5.86 -4.43
N LEU A 16 1.43 4.93 -3.57
CA LEU A 16 2.26 3.81 -3.12
C LEU A 16 2.64 2.87 -4.27
N ALA A 17 1.70 2.58 -5.19
CA ALA A 17 1.98 1.82 -6.40
C ALA A 17 3.05 2.49 -7.27
N ARG A 18 2.97 3.82 -7.47
CA ARG A 18 3.99 4.56 -8.22
C ARG A 18 5.36 4.50 -7.54
N LEU A 19 5.42 4.67 -6.22
CA LEU A 19 6.66 4.58 -5.46
C LEU A 19 7.25 3.16 -5.53
N ALA A 20 6.43 2.13 -5.41
CA ALA A 20 6.85 0.74 -5.56
C ALA A 20 7.36 0.42 -6.97
N ALA A 21 6.81 1.06 -8.01
CA ALA A 21 7.32 0.90 -9.39
C ALA A 21 8.75 1.44 -9.57
N CYS A 22 9.10 2.51 -8.85
CA CYS A 22 10.37 3.23 -9.02
C CYS A 22 11.46 2.80 -8.02
N LEU A 23 11.09 2.18 -6.89
CA LEU A 23 12.02 1.82 -5.82
C LEU A 23 12.21 0.30 -5.72
N PRO A 24 13.39 -0.20 -5.30
CA PRO A 24 13.56 -1.57 -4.83
C PRO A 24 12.72 -1.86 -3.59
N ASP A 25 12.36 -3.13 -3.35
CA ASP A 25 11.51 -3.54 -2.20
C ASP A 25 12.07 -3.09 -0.85
N ALA A 26 13.39 -3.20 -0.66
CA ALA A 26 14.04 -2.76 0.58
C ALA A 26 13.85 -1.25 0.83
N ALA A 27 14.04 -0.41 -0.20
CA ALA A 27 13.87 1.03 -0.10
C ALA A 27 12.38 1.41 0.08
N PHE A 28 11.48 0.70 -0.60
CA PHE A 28 10.05 0.89 -0.46
C PHE A 28 9.57 0.53 0.95
N LEU A 29 9.96 -0.63 1.48
CA LEU A 29 9.62 -1.07 2.83
C LEU A 29 10.16 -0.11 3.92
N LEU A 30 11.36 0.44 3.74
CA LEU A 30 11.89 1.47 4.63
C LEU A 30 10.98 2.71 4.66
N LEU A 31 10.54 3.17 3.48
CA LEU A 31 9.67 4.33 3.34
C LEU A 31 8.27 4.10 3.93
N ILE A 32 7.70 2.91 3.73
CA ILE A 32 6.44 2.49 4.37
C ILE A 32 6.60 2.40 5.89
N GLY A 33 7.70 1.83 6.39
CA GLY A 33 7.98 1.71 7.82
C GLY A 33 8.06 3.08 8.51
N TRP A 34 8.73 4.05 7.88
CA TRP A 34 8.78 5.44 8.34
C TRP A 34 7.40 6.10 8.34
N ALA A 35 6.65 5.97 7.24
CA ALA A 35 5.30 6.51 7.13
C ALA A 35 4.35 5.93 8.19
N LYS A 36 4.39 4.61 8.40
CA LYS A 36 3.60 3.91 9.41
C LYS A 36 3.94 4.38 10.82
N ARG A 37 5.24 4.51 11.13
CA ARG A 37 5.69 5.00 12.44
C ARG A 37 5.22 6.43 12.69
N TRP A 38 5.31 7.30 11.69
CA TRP A 38 4.84 8.68 11.77
C TRP A 38 3.33 8.80 11.94
N VAL A 39 2.55 8.02 11.15
CA VAL A 39 1.08 7.97 11.27
C VAL A 39 0.67 7.40 12.62
N SER A 40 1.30 6.31 13.08
CA SER A 40 0.99 5.69 14.37
C SER A 40 1.29 6.62 15.56
N TRP A 41 2.31 7.48 15.45
CA TRP A 41 2.62 8.49 16.47
C TRP A 41 1.59 9.62 16.51
N ARG A 42 1.07 10.06 15.35
CA ARG A 42 0.08 11.15 15.29
C ARG A 42 -1.35 10.68 15.56
N LYS A 43 -1.75 9.54 14.99
CA LYS A 43 -3.11 8.99 15.03
C LYS A 43 -3.08 7.46 14.92
N PRO A 44 -2.99 6.73 16.04
CA PRO A 44 -2.85 5.27 16.04
C PRO A 44 -4.03 4.54 15.40
N ALA A 45 -5.25 5.09 15.52
CA ALA A 45 -6.48 4.52 14.97
C ALA A 45 -6.83 5.02 13.55
N ASP A 46 -5.90 5.70 12.86
CA ASP A 46 -6.15 6.18 11.51
C ASP A 46 -6.27 5.00 10.53
N PRO A 47 -7.29 4.96 9.65
CA PRO A 47 -7.41 3.97 8.59
C PRO A 47 -6.14 3.83 7.74
N LEU A 48 -5.35 4.90 7.63
CA LEU A 48 -4.06 4.89 6.94
C LEU A 48 -3.04 3.93 7.59
N ASN A 49 -3.05 3.77 8.91
CA ASN A 49 -2.14 2.87 9.61
C ASN A 49 -2.39 1.40 9.22
N VAL A 50 -3.67 1.03 9.03
CA VAL A 50 -4.09 -0.30 8.55
C VAL A 50 -3.59 -0.52 7.11
N VAL A 51 -3.86 0.42 6.22
CA VAL A 51 -3.44 0.35 4.81
C VAL A 51 -1.92 0.22 4.67
N LEU A 52 -1.15 0.99 5.43
CA LEU A 52 0.31 0.90 5.42
C LEU A 52 0.80 -0.45 5.97
N GLY A 53 0.09 -1.01 6.96
CA GLY A 53 0.38 -2.34 7.48
C GLY A 53 0.13 -3.46 6.47
N ASP A 54 -0.93 -3.38 5.68
CA ASP A 54 -1.23 -4.37 4.64
C ASP A 54 -0.26 -4.28 3.47
N VAL A 55 0.10 -3.07 3.05
CA VAL A 55 1.16 -2.84 2.06
C VAL A 55 2.50 -3.41 2.56
N GLU A 56 2.85 -3.16 3.83
CA GLU A 56 4.08 -3.71 4.41
C GLU A 56 4.11 -5.25 4.37
N LYS A 57 2.98 -5.92 4.62
CA LYS A 57 2.88 -7.39 4.51
C LYS A 57 3.07 -7.87 3.08
N ILE A 58 2.39 -7.24 2.11
CA ILE A 58 2.45 -7.60 0.68
C ILE A 58 3.89 -7.53 0.16
N PHE A 59 4.65 -6.49 0.54
CA PHE A 59 6.01 -6.28 0.04
C PHE A 59 7.10 -7.00 0.85
N LYS A 60 6.78 -7.55 2.04
CA LYS A 60 7.69 -8.43 2.80
C LYS A 60 7.73 -9.85 2.25
N ASP A 61 6.62 -10.33 1.67
CA ASP A 61 6.55 -11.62 1.02
C ASP A 61 7.06 -11.51 -0.44
N PRO A 62 8.10 -12.25 -0.85
CA PRO A 62 8.68 -12.12 -2.18
C PRO A 62 7.71 -12.44 -3.33
N ALA A 63 6.83 -13.44 -3.14
CA ALA A 63 5.87 -13.85 -4.15
C ALA A 63 4.76 -12.81 -4.33
N SER A 64 4.23 -12.31 -3.22
CA SER A 64 3.22 -11.25 -3.17
C SER A 64 3.77 -9.92 -3.69
N SER A 65 5.03 -9.59 -3.38
CA SER A 65 5.74 -8.42 -3.91
C SER A 65 5.87 -8.48 -5.43
N ALA A 66 6.32 -9.62 -5.97
CA ALA A 66 6.47 -9.81 -7.41
C ALA A 66 5.12 -9.68 -8.14
N LEU A 67 4.05 -10.26 -7.58
CA LEU A 67 2.69 -10.15 -8.09
C LEU A 67 2.19 -8.70 -8.05
N ALA A 68 2.36 -8.00 -6.92
CA ALA A 68 1.98 -6.59 -6.77
C ALA A 68 2.71 -5.70 -7.79
N ARG A 69 4.03 -5.89 -7.97
CA ARG A 69 4.83 -5.16 -8.96
C ARG A 69 4.40 -5.43 -10.39
N ARG A 70 4.05 -6.67 -10.72
CA ARG A 70 3.52 -7.04 -12.03
C ARG A 70 2.20 -6.32 -12.31
N MET A 71 1.28 -6.29 -11.34
CA MET A 71 0.00 -5.59 -11.46
C MET A 71 0.15 -4.07 -11.59
N ILE A 72 1.15 -3.49 -10.92
CA ILE A 72 1.51 -2.07 -11.05
C ILE A 72 2.04 -1.77 -12.46
N ARG A 73 2.95 -2.60 -12.98
CA ARG A 73 3.53 -2.43 -14.33
C ARG A 73 2.51 -2.62 -15.44
N GLU A 74 1.58 -3.55 -15.28
CA GLU A 74 0.47 -3.77 -16.22
C GLU A 74 -0.60 -2.65 -16.17
N ALA A 75 -0.35 -1.56 -15.42
CA ALA A 75 -1.22 -0.40 -15.30
C ALA A 75 -2.67 -0.79 -14.93
N ARG A 76 -2.83 -1.74 -14.00
CA ARG A 76 -4.12 -2.14 -13.44
C ARG A 76 -4.30 -1.56 -12.02
N PRO A 77 -4.44 -0.22 -11.87
CA PRO A 77 -4.56 0.41 -10.56
C PRO A 77 -5.79 -0.05 -9.79
N ALA A 78 -6.86 -0.47 -10.49
CA ALA A 78 -8.04 -1.07 -9.89
C ALA A 78 -7.73 -2.41 -9.18
N GLN A 79 -6.81 -3.21 -9.72
CA GLN A 79 -6.45 -4.49 -9.12
C GLN A 79 -5.44 -4.31 -7.98
N PHE A 80 -4.49 -3.36 -8.08
CA PHE A 80 -3.64 -2.99 -6.94
C PHE A 80 -4.47 -2.48 -5.76
N LYS A 81 -5.51 -1.69 -6.05
CA LYS A 81 -6.48 -1.22 -5.04
C LYS A 81 -7.20 -2.39 -4.34
N ALA A 82 -7.56 -3.45 -5.06
CA ALA A 82 -8.18 -4.64 -4.48
C ALA A 82 -7.19 -5.44 -3.61
N VAL A 83 -5.93 -5.58 -4.04
CA VAL A 83 -4.86 -6.22 -3.26
C VAL A 83 -4.60 -5.47 -1.94
N VAL A 84 -4.48 -4.14 -1.98
CA VAL A 84 -4.23 -3.31 -0.79
C VAL A 84 -5.43 -3.28 0.18
N ARG A 85 -6.65 -3.54 -0.30
CA ARG A 85 -7.84 -3.63 0.55
C ARG A 85 -8.03 -4.99 1.22
N GLY A 86 -7.18 -5.97 0.91
CA GLY A 86 -7.38 -7.37 1.31
C GLY A 86 -8.53 -8.06 0.58
N ASP A 87 -9.00 -7.50 -0.55
CA ASP A 87 -10.13 -8.03 -1.35
C ASP A 87 -9.68 -9.14 -2.34
N LEU A 88 -8.40 -9.53 -2.30
CA LEU A 88 -7.80 -10.49 -3.23
C LEU A 88 -7.10 -11.67 -2.53
N LEU A 89 -7.43 -11.93 -1.27
CA LEU A 89 -7.07 -13.16 -0.54
C LEU A 89 -8.33 -13.80 0.07
#